data_AF-A0A7D5M7C3-F1
#
_entry.id   AF-A0A7D5M7C3-F1
#
_cell.length_a   1.000
_cell.length_b   1.000
_cell.length_c   1.000
_cell.angle_alpha   90.00
_cell.angle_beta   90.00
_cell.angle_gamma   90.00
#
_symmetry.space_group_name_H-M   'P 1'
#
loop_
_entity.id
_entity.type
_entity.pdbx_description
1 polymer ?
#
loop_
_entity_poly.entity_id
_entity_poly.type
_entity_poly.pdbx_seq_one_letter_code
_entity_poly.pdbx_strand_id
1 'polypeptide(L)'
;MANVTFTIPSVLNKGGGEKKLQINADSLLESFTKVSQDMGDDFKRRVLNDDGTPRSLINIYINGKNSRFSGGMNTSLKDGDEIYILPAVAGGSELSSKDLDRYSRQIMLEEIGYGGQLKLKAAKVCVVGVGGLGNPITTRLVAMGIGKIRIIDRDVIELSNLHRQTMFDESDVGQIKVEVAAKKLKKMNPDVEIESLPISINDYTALDAVEGCDVVIDALDSVNARYALNKACIEKNIPFVTGAAVGVSGQAFTILPHKSACYSCMFPELDEDSMPTCSIEGVHPSILSIIGGIEVAEAVKIILGKSPSLSDKILHVDLENLDFVMTKTFRADECSICGNGEIDSVPKTEFIIEELCGRNRGKRTFSITPTQKFEIDVVKITNLAKDLQFNVENQGDLGVSMRTNDLSVSFMKRGSAVIVGPKDEEDAVSLYKKLVSKKEIITN
;
A
#
# COMPACT_ATOMS: atom_id res chain seq x y z
N MET A 1 6.48 49.73 -18.67
CA MET A 1 6.58 48.53 -17.83
C MET A 1 5.25 47.79 -17.83
N ALA A 2 5.23 46.62 -18.43
CA ALA A 2 4.11 45.69 -18.33
C ALA A 2 4.05 45.10 -16.91
N ASN A 3 2.85 44.96 -16.37
CA ASN A 3 2.60 44.22 -15.14
C ASN A 3 2.51 42.73 -15.47
N VAL A 4 3.40 41.93 -14.89
CA VAL A 4 3.55 40.50 -15.19
C VAL A 4 3.62 39.67 -13.92
N THR A 5 3.20 38.41 -14.03
CA THR A 5 3.31 37.43 -12.95
C THR A 5 4.54 36.57 -13.16
N PHE A 6 5.51 36.62 -12.25
CA PHE A 6 6.70 35.77 -12.28
C PHE A 6 6.57 34.64 -11.27
N THR A 7 6.55 33.40 -11.76
CA THR A 7 6.35 32.20 -10.96
C THR A 7 7.66 31.45 -10.78
N ILE A 8 8.02 31.23 -9.51
CA ILE A 8 9.22 30.52 -9.08
C ILE A 8 8.81 29.17 -8.51
N PRO A 9 9.32 28.06 -9.06
CA PRO A 9 8.99 26.72 -8.57
C PRO A 9 9.63 26.48 -7.19
N SER A 10 9.05 25.57 -6.41
CA SER A 10 9.48 25.28 -5.03
C SER A 10 10.97 24.96 -4.89
N VAL A 11 11.55 24.29 -5.88
CA VAL A 11 12.99 23.96 -5.96
C VAL A 11 13.89 25.20 -5.96
N LEU A 12 13.42 26.32 -6.52
CA LEU A 12 14.14 27.59 -6.53
C LEU A 12 13.68 28.55 -5.42
N ASN A 13 12.66 28.16 -4.65
CA ASN A 13 12.11 28.92 -3.51
C ASN A 13 12.41 28.25 -2.16
N LYS A 14 13.58 27.63 -2.00
CA LYS A 14 14.05 27.01 -0.74
C LYS A 14 13.04 26.02 -0.11
N GLY A 15 12.22 25.36 -0.93
CA GLY A 15 11.20 24.40 -0.46
C GLY A 15 9.92 25.03 0.12
N GLY A 16 9.77 26.36 0.10
CA GLY A 16 8.60 27.08 0.60
C GLY A 16 7.40 27.12 -0.36
N GLY A 17 7.21 26.07 -1.17
CA GLY A 17 6.15 26.04 -2.20
C GLY A 17 6.45 26.93 -3.42
N GLU A 18 5.50 26.97 -4.36
CA GLU A 18 5.54 27.87 -5.50
C GLU A 18 5.36 29.33 -5.04
N LYS A 19 6.23 30.24 -5.51
CA LYS A 19 6.11 31.68 -5.21
C LYS A 19 5.75 32.43 -6.47
N LYS A 20 4.65 33.19 -6.42
CA LYS A 20 4.22 34.11 -7.48
C LYS A 20 4.52 35.54 -7.07
N LEU A 21 5.22 36.27 -7.94
CA LEU A 21 5.60 37.66 -7.73
C LEU A 21 4.95 38.53 -8.80
N GLN A 22 4.25 39.57 -8.38
CA GLN A 22 3.73 40.59 -9.28
C GLN A 22 4.78 41.67 -9.46
N ILE A 23 5.22 41.88 -10.71
CA ILE A 23 6.30 42.80 -11.03
C ILE A 23 5.99 43.61 -12.28
N ASN A 24 6.50 44.83 -12.31
CA ASN A 24 6.48 45.67 -13.51
C ASN A 24 7.79 45.47 -14.26
N ALA A 25 7.78 45.01 -15.52
CA ALA A 25 8.98 44.83 -16.35
C ALA A 25 8.65 44.95 -17.84
N ASP A 26 9.54 45.57 -18.62
CA ASP A 26 9.38 45.70 -20.08
C ASP A 26 10.02 44.54 -20.85
N SER A 27 10.91 43.76 -20.22
CA SER A 27 11.60 42.61 -20.82
C SER A 27 11.84 41.47 -19.84
N LEU A 28 12.12 40.28 -20.37
CA LEU A 28 12.57 39.13 -19.58
C LEU A 28 13.84 39.43 -18.76
N LEU A 29 14.80 40.16 -19.31
CA LEU A 29 16.02 40.52 -18.57
C LEU A 29 15.71 41.38 -17.34
N GLU A 30 14.84 42.36 -17.51
CA GLU A 30 14.44 43.25 -16.42
C GLU A 30 13.65 42.48 -15.34
N SER A 31 12.78 41.55 -15.75
CA SER A 31 12.00 40.75 -14.81
C SER A 31 12.89 39.87 -13.93
N PHE A 32 13.89 39.18 -14.50
CA PHE A 32 14.87 38.40 -13.74
C PHE A 32 15.71 39.26 -12.80
N THR A 33 16.07 40.47 -13.22
CA THR A 33 16.83 41.41 -12.39
C THR A 33 16.03 41.81 -11.15
N LYS A 34 14.76 42.19 -11.33
CA LYS A 34 13.85 42.58 -10.24
C LYS A 34 13.57 41.42 -9.28
N VAL A 35 13.25 40.25 -9.81
CA VAL A 35 13.01 39.06 -8.98
C VAL A 35 14.26 38.66 -8.21
N SER A 36 15.45 38.77 -8.82
CA SER A 36 16.71 38.49 -8.13
C SER A 36 17.00 39.45 -6.97
N GLN A 37 16.56 40.71 -7.08
CA GLN A 37 16.65 41.68 -5.98
C GLN A 37 15.70 41.33 -4.82
N ASP A 38 14.48 40.86 -5.12
CA ASP A 38 13.50 40.42 -4.11
C ASP A 38 13.90 39.10 -3.42
N MET A 39 14.36 38.13 -4.21
CA MET A 39 14.69 36.78 -3.75
C MET A 39 16.09 36.67 -3.10
N GLY A 40 16.95 37.66 -3.33
CA GLY A 40 18.31 37.72 -2.82
C GLY A 40 19.35 36.93 -3.63
N ASP A 41 20.60 37.03 -3.19
CA ASP A 41 21.78 36.56 -3.94
C ASP A 41 21.81 35.05 -4.19
N ASP A 42 21.25 34.23 -3.30
CA ASP A 42 21.21 32.77 -3.47
C ASP A 42 20.35 32.38 -4.68
N PHE A 43 19.17 32.99 -4.84
CA PHE A 43 18.33 32.78 -6.02
C PHE A 43 19.07 33.26 -7.27
N LYS A 44 19.61 34.48 -7.25
CA LYS A 44 20.35 35.07 -8.37
C LYS A 44 21.44 34.13 -8.89
N ARG A 45 22.26 33.58 -7.98
CA ARG A 45 23.33 32.62 -8.33
C ARG A 45 22.81 31.33 -8.96
N ARG A 46 21.61 30.87 -8.62
CA ARG A 46 21.00 29.63 -9.16
C ARG A 46 20.35 29.83 -10.51
N VAL A 47 19.88 31.04 -10.82
CA VAL A 47 19.15 31.30 -12.08
C VAL A 47 19.95 32.04 -13.14
N LEU A 48 20.94 32.86 -12.76
CA LEU A 48 21.75 33.67 -13.68
C LEU A 48 23.24 33.29 -13.63
N ASN A 49 23.94 33.53 -14.75
CA ASN A 49 25.40 33.57 -14.85
C ASN A 49 25.93 34.95 -14.41
N ASP A 50 27.25 35.09 -14.28
CA ASP A 50 27.90 36.33 -13.85
C ASP A 50 27.71 37.49 -14.86
N ASP A 51 27.48 37.16 -16.13
CA ASP A 51 27.17 38.13 -17.20
C ASP A 51 25.68 38.56 -17.24
N GLY A 52 24.86 38.06 -16.31
CA GLY A 52 23.43 38.38 -16.22
C GLY A 52 22.52 37.57 -17.16
N THR A 53 23.07 36.64 -17.94
CA THR A 53 22.26 35.71 -18.75
C THR A 53 21.69 34.57 -17.89
N PRO A 54 20.51 34.00 -18.21
CA PRO A 54 20.03 32.80 -17.54
C PRO A 54 21.01 31.65 -17.69
N ARG A 55 21.17 30.87 -16.61
CA ARG A 55 21.91 29.62 -16.70
C ARG A 55 21.27 28.74 -17.76
N SER A 56 22.09 28.00 -18.51
CA SER A 56 21.64 27.01 -19.50
C SER A 56 20.66 25.99 -18.90
N LEU A 57 20.78 25.78 -17.59
CA LEU A 57 19.96 24.95 -16.72
C LEU A 57 18.66 25.63 -16.27
N ILE A 58 18.21 26.71 -16.88
CA ILE A 58 16.91 27.33 -16.58
C ILE A 58 16.14 27.43 -17.89
N ASN A 59 15.06 26.66 -18.00
CA ASN A 59 14.03 26.80 -19.02
C ASN A 59 13.06 27.89 -18.58
N ILE A 60 12.68 28.75 -19.52
CA ILE A 60 11.83 29.91 -19.25
C ILE A 60 10.64 29.83 -20.18
N TYR A 61 9.44 30.05 -19.65
CA TYR A 61 8.19 30.02 -20.37
C TYR A 61 7.47 31.35 -20.17
N ILE A 62 6.92 31.91 -21.25
CA ILE A 62 6.02 33.07 -21.23
C ILE A 62 4.67 32.59 -21.75
N ASN A 63 3.61 32.71 -20.94
CA ASN A 63 2.26 32.22 -21.27
C ASN A 63 2.27 30.76 -21.79
N GLY A 64 3.07 29.91 -21.13
CA GLY A 64 3.25 28.49 -21.48
C GLY A 64 4.14 28.21 -22.71
N LYS A 65 4.65 29.24 -23.42
CA LYS A 65 5.57 29.07 -24.56
C LYS A 65 7.02 29.25 -24.14
N ASN A 66 7.88 28.31 -24.51
CA ASN A 66 9.30 28.39 -24.15
C ASN A 66 9.99 29.57 -24.85
N SER A 67 10.68 30.43 -24.08
CA SER A 67 11.28 31.66 -24.58
C SER A 67 12.49 31.45 -25.50
N ARG A 68 13.03 30.23 -25.59
CA ARG A 68 14.06 29.88 -26.59
C ARG A 68 13.55 30.00 -28.02
N PHE A 69 12.24 29.98 -28.22
CA PHE A 69 11.60 30.18 -29.53
C PHE A 69 11.11 31.64 -29.72
N SER A 70 11.44 32.54 -28.80
CA SER A 70 11.24 33.99 -28.91
C SER A 70 12.61 34.71 -28.96
N GLY A 71 12.63 36.05 -28.82
CA GLY A 71 13.85 36.85 -28.79
C GLY A 71 14.75 36.64 -27.56
N GLY A 72 14.65 35.49 -26.88
CA GLY A 72 15.40 35.17 -25.66
C GLY A 72 15.14 36.19 -24.55
N MET A 73 16.20 36.63 -23.85
CA MET A 73 16.09 37.60 -22.75
C MET A 73 15.66 39.01 -23.16
N ASN A 74 15.77 39.33 -24.46
CA ASN A 74 15.30 40.59 -25.02
C ASN A 74 13.81 40.54 -25.41
N THR A 75 13.10 39.44 -25.14
CA THR A 75 11.67 39.35 -25.41
C THR A 75 10.94 40.43 -24.61
N SER A 76 10.22 41.30 -25.34
CA SER A 76 9.35 42.31 -24.74
C SER A 76 8.15 41.65 -24.08
N LEU A 77 7.83 42.11 -22.88
CA LEU A 77 6.70 41.62 -22.09
C LEU A 77 5.47 42.49 -22.31
N LYS A 78 4.29 41.88 -22.20
CA LYS A 78 2.98 42.54 -22.27
C LYS A 78 2.26 42.47 -20.94
N ASP A 79 1.36 43.41 -20.72
CA ASP A 79 0.54 43.46 -19.52
C ASP A 79 -0.27 42.15 -19.38
N GLY A 80 -0.17 41.52 -18.22
CA GLY A 80 -0.77 40.22 -17.93
C GLY A 80 0.06 39.00 -18.35
N ASP A 81 1.27 39.15 -18.90
CA ASP A 81 2.13 38.00 -19.21
C ASP A 81 2.47 37.20 -17.94
N GLU A 82 2.43 35.88 -18.06
CA GLU A 82 2.88 34.94 -17.02
C GLU A 82 4.24 34.34 -17.40
N ILE A 83 5.23 34.57 -16.56
CA ILE A 83 6.58 34.03 -16.69
C ILE A 83 6.73 32.86 -15.72
N TYR A 84 7.17 31.72 -16.23
CA TYR A 84 7.45 30.53 -15.42
C TYR A 84 8.87 30.06 -15.68
N ILE A 85 9.62 29.78 -14.62
CA ILE A 85 10.98 29.23 -14.73
C ILE A 85 11.02 27.79 -14.25
N LEU A 86 11.72 26.93 -14.99
CA LEU A 86 11.92 25.53 -14.67
C LEU A 86 13.41 25.22 -14.77
N PRO A 87 14.08 24.73 -13.71
CA PRO A 87 15.45 24.30 -13.87
C PRO A 87 15.53 23.13 -14.89
N ALA A 88 16.29 23.31 -15.96
CA ALA A 88 16.80 22.24 -16.79
C ALA A 88 17.72 21.36 -15.93
N VAL A 89 17.35 20.10 -15.80
CA VAL A 89 17.98 19.18 -14.88
C VAL A 89 19.25 18.59 -15.54
N ALA A 90 20.34 19.36 -15.53
CA ALA A 90 21.69 18.82 -15.80
C ALA A 90 22.53 18.82 -14.51
N GLY A 91 21.97 18.21 -13.50
CA GLY A 91 22.66 17.37 -12.52
C GLY A 91 21.74 16.17 -12.41
N GLY A 92 22.23 14.97 -12.78
CA GLY A 92 21.41 13.78 -13.06
C GLY A 92 20.10 13.73 -12.27
N SER A 93 18.98 13.89 -12.95
CA SER A 93 17.67 13.85 -12.33
C SER A 93 17.45 12.43 -11.77
N GLU A 94 17.27 12.31 -10.44
CA GLU A 94 16.90 11.02 -9.83
C GLU A 94 15.54 10.50 -10.37
N LEU A 95 14.69 11.42 -10.84
CA LEU A 95 13.54 11.14 -11.69
C LEU A 95 13.95 11.14 -13.16
N SER A 96 13.63 10.09 -13.89
CA SER A 96 13.85 10.04 -15.35
C SER A 96 12.94 11.05 -16.08
N SER A 97 13.21 11.32 -17.37
CA SER A 97 12.30 12.11 -18.21
C SER A 97 10.90 11.50 -18.29
N LYS A 98 10.81 10.16 -18.32
CA LYS A 98 9.56 9.39 -18.26
C LYS A 98 8.83 9.62 -16.93
N ASP A 99 9.54 9.65 -15.81
CA ASP A 99 8.96 9.94 -14.49
C ASP A 99 8.41 11.38 -14.44
N LEU A 100 9.17 12.34 -14.95
CA LEU A 100 8.74 13.74 -15.01
C LEU A 100 7.47 13.93 -15.84
N ASP A 101 7.34 13.22 -16.96
CA ASP A 101 6.13 13.25 -17.79
C ASP A 101 4.95 12.57 -17.09
N ARG A 102 5.13 11.32 -16.63
CA ARG A 102 4.08 10.53 -15.96
C ARG A 102 3.53 11.23 -14.72
N TYR A 103 4.42 11.72 -13.85
CA TYR A 103 4.03 12.31 -12.55
C TYR A 103 3.93 13.83 -12.60
N SER A 104 4.00 14.45 -13.79
CA SER A 104 3.95 15.91 -13.94
C SER A 104 2.83 16.58 -13.13
N ARG A 105 1.61 16.03 -13.17
CA ARG A 105 0.45 16.60 -12.45
C ARG A 105 0.58 16.41 -10.93
N GLN A 106 1.21 15.33 -10.49
CA GLN A 106 1.49 15.06 -9.08
C GLN A 106 2.61 15.96 -8.54
N ILE A 107 3.66 16.19 -9.34
CA ILE A 107 4.78 17.07 -9.02
C ILE A 107 4.35 18.54 -8.91
N MET A 108 3.28 18.95 -9.62
CA MET A 108 2.73 20.30 -9.50
C MET A 108 1.90 20.54 -8.23
N LEU A 109 1.49 19.48 -7.53
CA LEU A 109 0.76 19.64 -6.26
C LEU A 109 1.73 20.17 -5.20
N GLU A 110 1.34 21.25 -4.52
CA GLU A 110 2.10 21.81 -3.40
C GLU A 110 2.32 20.75 -2.30
N GLU A 111 1.34 19.86 -2.13
CA GLU A 111 1.36 18.82 -1.14
C GLU A 111 2.41 17.73 -1.42
N ILE A 112 2.83 17.54 -2.67
CA ILE A 112 3.79 16.48 -3.05
C ILE A 112 5.08 17.12 -3.58
N GLY A 113 5.01 17.90 -4.66
CA GLY A 113 6.18 18.52 -5.25
C GLY A 113 7.17 17.51 -5.84
N TYR A 114 8.28 18.02 -6.40
CA TYR A 114 9.37 17.19 -6.91
C TYR A 114 10.00 16.33 -5.80
N GLY A 115 10.27 16.94 -4.65
CA GLY A 115 10.87 16.26 -3.49
C GLY A 115 9.96 15.17 -2.92
N GLY A 116 8.65 15.37 -2.90
CA GLY A 116 7.72 14.33 -2.47
C GLY A 116 7.65 13.17 -3.45
N GLN A 117 7.73 13.43 -4.75
CA GLN A 117 7.80 12.35 -5.75
C GLN A 117 9.07 11.48 -5.57
N LEU A 118 10.21 12.09 -5.23
CA LEU A 118 11.43 11.34 -4.90
C LEU A 118 11.23 10.44 -3.66
N LYS A 119 10.58 10.97 -2.61
CA LYS A 119 10.26 10.16 -1.42
C LYS A 119 9.33 9.00 -1.74
N LEU A 120 8.29 9.22 -2.56
CA LEU A 120 7.40 8.16 -3.01
C LEU A 120 8.17 7.08 -3.78
N LYS A 121 9.03 7.48 -4.71
CA LYS A 121 9.88 6.55 -5.50
C LYS A 121 10.89 5.78 -4.65
N ALA A 122 11.31 6.32 -3.51
CA ALA A 122 12.22 5.64 -2.58
C ALA A 122 11.49 4.74 -1.57
N ALA A 123 10.18 4.91 -1.39
CA ALA A 123 9.44 4.25 -0.33
C ALA A 123 9.10 2.77 -0.63
N LYS A 124 9.03 1.97 0.43
CA LYS A 124 8.52 0.61 0.47
C LYS A 124 7.24 0.53 1.30
N VAL A 125 6.13 0.23 0.65
CA VAL A 125 4.81 0.09 1.28
C VAL A 125 4.41 -1.37 1.38
N CYS A 126 3.92 -1.81 2.53
CA CYS A 126 3.27 -3.11 2.68
C CYS A 126 1.75 -2.93 2.60
N VAL A 127 1.07 -3.62 1.70
CA VAL A 127 -0.40 -3.68 1.66
C VAL A 127 -0.83 -5.10 2.02
N VAL A 128 -1.59 -5.23 3.09
CA VAL A 128 -2.08 -6.51 3.60
C VAL A 128 -3.55 -6.66 3.22
N GLY A 129 -3.84 -7.64 2.36
CA GLY A 129 -5.10 -7.80 1.65
C GLY A 129 -5.05 -7.13 0.27
N VAL A 130 -5.34 -7.89 -0.78
CA VAL A 130 -5.54 -7.38 -2.15
C VAL A 130 -6.98 -7.63 -2.64
N GLY A 131 -7.91 -7.69 -1.69
CA GLY A 131 -9.34 -7.83 -1.93
C GLY A 131 -10.03 -6.52 -2.31
N GLY A 132 -11.24 -6.31 -1.78
CA GLY A 132 -12.09 -5.17 -2.14
C GLY A 132 -11.49 -3.79 -1.78
N LEU A 133 -10.90 -3.67 -0.59
CA LEU A 133 -10.13 -2.48 -0.17
C LEU A 133 -8.75 -2.43 -0.81
N GLY A 134 -8.06 -3.58 -0.85
CA GLY A 134 -6.68 -3.66 -1.34
C GLY A 134 -6.53 -3.30 -2.82
N ASN A 135 -7.47 -3.70 -3.68
CA ASN A 135 -7.48 -3.36 -5.11
C ASN A 135 -7.35 -1.85 -5.39
N PRO A 136 -8.25 -0.98 -4.87
CA PRO A 136 -8.15 0.46 -5.04
C PRO A 136 -6.88 1.06 -4.41
N ILE A 137 -6.37 0.48 -3.33
CA ILE A 137 -5.16 0.94 -2.63
C ILE A 137 -3.92 0.68 -3.49
N THR A 138 -3.66 -0.57 -3.86
CA THR A 138 -2.45 -0.95 -4.61
C THR A 138 -2.43 -0.27 -5.97
N THR A 139 -3.58 -0.17 -6.64
CA THR A 139 -3.70 0.51 -7.94
C THR A 139 -3.27 1.97 -7.85
N ARG A 140 -3.73 2.70 -6.81
CA ARG A 140 -3.37 4.11 -6.61
C ARG A 140 -1.90 4.26 -6.25
N LEU A 141 -1.37 3.46 -5.32
CA LEU A 141 0.04 3.52 -4.93
C LEU A 141 0.98 3.28 -6.12
N VAL A 142 0.66 2.29 -6.97
CA VAL A 142 1.39 2.01 -8.21
C VAL A 142 1.31 3.19 -9.19
N ALA A 143 0.12 3.78 -9.35
CA ALA A 143 -0.07 4.94 -10.23
C ALA A 143 0.65 6.21 -9.71
N MET A 144 0.78 6.36 -8.39
CA MET A 144 1.50 7.45 -7.74
C MET A 144 3.02 7.30 -7.79
N GLY A 145 3.53 6.14 -8.19
CA GLY A 145 4.96 5.87 -8.35
C GLY A 145 5.68 5.55 -7.04
N ILE A 146 5.03 4.82 -6.13
CA ILE A 146 5.72 4.19 -4.99
C ILE A 146 6.85 3.29 -5.51
N GLY A 147 8.02 3.34 -4.88
CA GLY A 147 9.19 2.58 -5.32
C GLY A 147 8.98 1.07 -5.27
N LYS A 148 8.56 0.59 -4.10
CA LYS A 148 8.31 -0.84 -3.86
C LYS A 148 7.00 -1.06 -3.12
N ILE A 149 6.21 -2.02 -3.59
CA ILE A 149 4.99 -2.44 -2.92
C ILE A 149 5.06 -3.93 -2.65
N ARG A 150 5.02 -4.29 -1.37
CA ARG A 150 4.79 -5.65 -0.90
C ARG A 150 3.29 -5.86 -0.77
N ILE A 151 2.75 -6.85 -1.45
CA ILE A 151 1.34 -7.24 -1.38
C ILE A 151 1.22 -8.62 -0.73
N ILE A 152 0.34 -8.72 0.26
CA ILE A 152 0.14 -9.94 1.04
C ILE A 152 -1.32 -10.34 0.98
N ASP A 153 -1.62 -11.52 0.47
CA ASP A 153 -2.99 -12.08 0.45
C ASP A 153 -2.87 -13.59 0.21
N ARG A 154 -3.60 -14.40 0.97
CA ARG A 154 -3.56 -15.86 0.89
C ARG A 154 -4.56 -16.45 -0.11
N ASP A 155 -5.50 -15.65 -0.58
CA ASP A 155 -6.67 -16.17 -1.27
C ASP A 155 -6.46 -16.35 -2.78
N VAL A 156 -7.41 -17.08 -3.37
CA VAL A 156 -7.63 -17.17 -4.82
C VAL A 156 -8.79 -16.27 -5.26
N ILE A 157 -8.83 -15.91 -6.53
CA ILE A 157 -9.89 -15.08 -7.11
C ILE A 157 -11.14 -15.91 -7.32
N GLU A 158 -12.29 -15.41 -6.84
CA GLU A 158 -13.60 -16.02 -7.05
C GLU A 158 -14.52 -15.14 -7.89
N LEU A 159 -15.49 -15.74 -8.59
CA LEU A 159 -16.50 -14.97 -9.35
C LEU A 159 -17.25 -13.97 -8.46
N SER A 160 -17.55 -14.37 -7.22
CA SER A 160 -18.20 -13.54 -6.19
C SER A 160 -17.41 -12.28 -5.83
N ASN A 161 -16.12 -12.22 -6.16
CA ASN A 161 -15.22 -11.12 -5.82
C ASN A 161 -15.27 -9.99 -6.87
N LEU A 162 -15.60 -10.31 -8.12
CA LEU A 162 -15.39 -9.40 -9.27
C LEU A 162 -16.22 -8.12 -9.22
N HIS A 163 -17.37 -8.11 -8.53
CA HIS A 163 -18.18 -6.90 -8.39
C HIS A 163 -17.48 -5.78 -7.59
N ARG A 164 -16.48 -6.12 -6.77
CA ARG A 164 -15.77 -5.17 -5.90
C ARG A 164 -14.24 -5.19 -6.05
N GLN A 165 -13.68 -6.23 -6.66
CA GLN A 165 -12.24 -6.38 -6.91
C GLN A 165 -11.96 -6.12 -8.40
N THR A 166 -12.11 -4.86 -8.80
CA THR A 166 -12.16 -4.43 -10.21
C THR A 166 -10.83 -4.52 -10.98
N MET A 167 -9.72 -4.84 -10.30
CA MET A 167 -8.47 -5.21 -10.96
C MET A 167 -8.60 -6.57 -11.65
N PHE A 168 -9.42 -7.48 -11.12
CA PHE A 168 -9.58 -8.84 -11.63
C PHE A 168 -10.74 -8.94 -12.63
N ASP A 169 -10.69 -9.95 -13.49
CA ASP A 169 -11.74 -10.28 -14.45
C ASP A 169 -12.04 -11.79 -14.46
N GLU A 170 -13.05 -12.21 -15.21
CA GLU A 170 -13.48 -13.62 -15.24
C GLU A 170 -12.38 -14.61 -15.66
N SER A 171 -11.39 -14.15 -16.45
CA SER A 171 -10.27 -15.00 -16.86
C SER A 171 -9.26 -15.26 -15.74
N ASP A 172 -9.33 -14.49 -14.66
CA ASP A 172 -8.46 -14.64 -13.50
C ASP A 172 -9.03 -15.60 -12.42
N VAL A 173 -10.30 -16.01 -12.54
CA VAL A 173 -10.96 -16.85 -11.53
C VAL A 173 -10.20 -18.15 -11.32
N GLY A 174 -9.95 -18.49 -10.05
CA GLY A 174 -9.18 -19.65 -9.60
C GLY A 174 -7.67 -19.42 -9.48
N GLN A 175 -7.15 -18.26 -9.93
CA GLN A 175 -5.73 -17.91 -9.78
C GLN A 175 -5.45 -17.23 -8.43
N ILE A 176 -4.20 -17.27 -7.97
CA ILE A 176 -3.76 -16.66 -6.70
C ILE A 176 -3.82 -15.13 -6.83
N LYS A 177 -4.50 -14.47 -5.89
CA LYS A 177 -4.76 -13.01 -5.94
C LYS A 177 -3.49 -12.18 -6.07
N VAL A 178 -2.48 -12.42 -5.21
CA VAL A 178 -1.23 -11.64 -5.24
C VAL A 178 -0.40 -11.82 -6.51
N GLU A 179 -0.51 -12.96 -7.19
CA GLU A 179 0.22 -13.20 -8.43
C GLU A 179 -0.41 -12.43 -9.60
N VAL A 180 -1.73 -12.55 -9.74
CA VAL A 180 -2.49 -11.82 -10.75
C VAL A 180 -2.39 -10.32 -10.51
N ALA A 181 -2.51 -9.87 -9.26
CA ALA A 181 -2.36 -8.46 -8.89
C ALA A 181 -0.99 -7.94 -9.30
N ALA A 182 0.10 -8.65 -8.98
CA ALA A 182 1.44 -8.22 -9.39
C ALA A 182 1.61 -8.12 -10.91
N LYS A 183 1.08 -9.08 -11.67
CA LYS A 183 1.11 -9.04 -13.14
C LYS A 183 0.37 -7.81 -13.67
N LYS A 184 -0.83 -7.52 -13.16
CA LYS A 184 -1.65 -6.38 -13.60
C LYS A 184 -1.05 -5.03 -13.17
N LEU A 185 -0.54 -4.94 -11.95
CA LEU A 185 0.14 -3.75 -11.42
C LEU A 185 1.45 -3.44 -12.16
N LYS A 186 2.28 -4.45 -12.47
CA LYS A 186 3.49 -4.25 -13.29
C LYS A 186 3.18 -3.78 -14.71
N LYS A 187 2.06 -4.22 -15.29
CA LYS A 187 1.58 -3.72 -16.59
C LYS A 187 1.17 -2.24 -16.50
N MET A 188 0.57 -1.83 -15.38
CA MET A 188 0.18 -0.44 -15.14
C MET A 188 1.39 0.48 -14.99
N ASN A 189 2.35 0.09 -14.16
CA ASN A 189 3.59 0.86 -13.98
C ASN A 189 4.79 -0.09 -13.81
N PRO A 190 5.59 -0.32 -14.86
CA PRO A 190 6.71 -1.26 -14.82
C PRO A 190 7.90 -0.77 -13.99
N ASP A 191 7.90 0.51 -13.59
CA ASP A 191 8.99 1.10 -12.82
C ASP A 191 8.82 0.86 -11.30
N VAL A 192 7.68 0.30 -10.88
CA VAL A 192 7.39 -0.05 -9.48
C VAL A 192 7.77 -1.51 -9.22
N GLU A 193 8.56 -1.76 -8.18
CA GLU A 193 8.86 -3.11 -7.73
C GLU A 193 7.68 -3.70 -6.96
N ILE A 194 7.16 -4.85 -7.42
CA ILE A 194 6.08 -5.57 -6.73
C ILE A 194 6.64 -6.87 -6.13
N GLU A 195 6.47 -7.02 -4.81
CA GLU A 195 6.80 -8.21 -4.04
C GLU A 195 5.50 -8.89 -3.58
N SER A 196 5.22 -10.09 -4.07
CA SER A 196 3.99 -10.84 -3.75
C SER A 196 4.25 -11.92 -2.71
N LEU A 197 3.47 -11.94 -1.64
CA LEU A 197 3.53 -12.96 -0.59
C LEU A 197 2.16 -13.66 -0.42
N PRO A 198 1.99 -14.91 -0.90
CA PRO A 198 0.76 -15.66 -0.74
C PRO A 198 0.68 -16.32 0.64
N ILE A 199 0.58 -15.51 1.70
CA ILE A 199 0.59 -15.96 3.10
C ILE A 199 -0.57 -15.34 3.89
N SER A 200 -1.02 -16.05 4.94
CA SER A 200 -1.94 -15.49 5.93
C SER A 200 -1.18 -14.63 6.94
N ILE A 201 -1.81 -13.54 7.43
CA ILE A 201 -1.28 -12.73 8.52
C ILE A 201 -1.82 -13.22 9.86
N ASN A 202 -0.90 -13.51 10.77
CA ASN A 202 -1.17 -14.01 12.12
C ASN A 202 0.05 -13.73 13.00
N ASP A 203 0.00 -14.13 14.28
CA ASP A 203 1.06 -13.88 15.28
C ASP A 203 2.45 -14.41 14.90
N TYR A 204 2.53 -15.33 13.93
CA TYR A 204 3.78 -15.97 13.52
C TYR A 204 4.33 -15.41 12.22
N THR A 205 3.47 -14.89 11.35
CA THR A 205 3.86 -14.36 10.03
C THR A 205 3.91 -12.83 9.99
N ALA A 206 3.17 -12.13 10.84
CA ALA A 206 3.00 -10.68 10.78
C ALA A 206 4.33 -9.91 10.93
N LEU A 207 5.20 -10.37 11.81
CA LEU A 207 6.50 -9.75 12.10
C LEU A 207 7.41 -9.70 10.87
N ASP A 208 7.56 -10.83 10.18
CA ASP A 208 8.36 -10.93 8.96
C ASP A 208 7.69 -10.19 7.79
N ALA A 209 6.36 -10.26 7.73
CA ALA A 209 5.56 -9.66 6.67
C ALA A 209 5.76 -8.13 6.57
N VAL A 210 5.81 -7.44 7.70
CA VAL A 210 5.96 -5.97 7.74
C VAL A 210 7.41 -5.51 7.69
N GLU A 211 8.38 -6.41 7.85
CA GLU A 211 9.78 -6.04 8.06
C GLU A 211 10.37 -5.21 6.91
N GLY A 212 11.04 -4.12 7.30
CA GLY A 212 11.76 -3.21 6.42
C GLY A 212 10.87 -2.32 5.55
N CYS A 213 9.56 -2.25 5.82
CA CYS A 213 8.64 -1.33 5.15
C CYS A 213 8.56 0.01 5.88
N ASP A 214 8.34 1.10 5.13
CA ASP A 214 8.22 2.46 5.69
C ASP A 214 6.83 2.72 6.27
N VAL A 215 5.81 2.08 5.68
CA VAL A 215 4.41 2.15 6.12
C VAL A 215 3.68 0.86 5.72
N VAL A 216 2.76 0.43 6.58
CA VAL A 216 1.86 -0.70 6.34
C VAL A 216 0.42 -0.18 6.17
N ILE A 217 -0.32 -0.75 5.22
CA ILE A 217 -1.74 -0.47 5.00
C ILE A 217 -2.53 -1.78 5.18
N ASP A 218 -3.49 -1.76 6.09
CA ASP A 218 -4.42 -2.86 6.38
C ASP A 218 -5.69 -2.75 5.57
N ALA A 219 -5.83 -3.69 4.64
CA ALA A 219 -7.02 -3.96 3.86
C ALA A 219 -7.55 -5.38 4.11
N LEU A 220 -7.33 -5.92 5.32
CA LEU A 220 -7.85 -7.20 5.76
C LEU A 220 -9.36 -7.12 6.00
N ASP A 221 -10.00 -8.28 6.09
CA ASP A 221 -11.37 -8.44 6.56
C ASP A 221 -11.48 -9.23 7.88
N SER A 222 -10.40 -9.88 8.32
CA SER A 222 -10.31 -10.60 9.61
C SER A 222 -9.94 -9.69 10.78
N VAL A 223 -10.56 -9.92 11.94
CA VAL A 223 -10.23 -9.21 13.18
C VAL A 223 -8.92 -9.72 13.78
N ASN A 224 -8.76 -11.04 13.85
CA ASN A 224 -7.57 -11.67 14.40
C ASN A 224 -6.30 -11.30 13.63
N ALA A 225 -6.38 -11.26 12.30
CA ALA A 225 -5.26 -10.83 11.45
C ALA A 225 -4.88 -9.35 11.71
N ARG A 226 -5.85 -8.47 11.99
CA ARG A 226 -5.59 -7.06 12.33
C ARG A 226 -4.89 -6.91 13.67
N TYR A 227 -5.26 -7.69 14.69
CA TYR A 227 -4.55 -7.68 15.97
C TYR A 227 -3.10 -8.11 15.82
N ALA A 228 -2.85 -9.21 15.09
CA ALA A 228 -1.49 -9.68 14.81
C ALA A 228 -0.67 -8.63 14.03
N LEU A 229 -1.28 -7.99 13.03
CA LEU A 229 -0.64 -6.94 12.24
C LEU A 229 -0.33 -5.70 13.08
N ASN A 230 -1.25 -5.27 13.93
CA ASN A 230 -1.07 -4.17 14.87
C ASN A 230 0.12 -4.45 15.79
N LYS A 231 0.16 -5.64 16.41
CA LYS A 231 1.26 -6.05 17.29
C LYS A 231 2.61 -6.00 16.57
N ALA A 232 2.69 -6.56 15.35
CA ALA A 232 3.91 -6.53 14.56
C ALA A 232 4.37 -5.11 14.17
N CYS A 233 3.44 -4.22 13.79
CA CYS A 233 3.75 -2.83 13.44
C CYS A 233 4.22 -2.03 14.66
N ILE A 234 3.60 -2.24 15.84
CA ILE A 234 4.05 -1.64 17.09
C ILE A 234 5.46 -2.12 17.44
N GLU A 235 5.72 -3.43 17.42
CA GLU A 235 7.03 -4.01 17.75
C GLU A 235 8.15 -3.53 16.81
N LYS A 236 7.87 -3.44 15.51
CA LYS A 236 8.84 -2.95 14.52
C LYS A 236 8.91 -1.41 14.44
N ASN A 237 8.08 -0.70 15.20
CA ASN A 237 7.95 0.75 15.15
C ASN A 237 7.66 1.29 13.72
N ILE A 238 6.78 0.60 13.00
CA ILE A 238 6.36 0.94 11.63
C ILE A 238 4.96 1.59 11.65
N PRO A 239 4.78 2.79 11.08
CA PRO A 239 3.46 3.41 10.91
C PRO A 239 2.48 2.52 10.13
N PHE A 240 1.23 2.55 10.57
CA PHE A 240 0.20 1.63 10.10
C PHE A 240 -1.10 2.39 9.82
N VAL A 241 -1.67 2.22 8.64
CA VAL A 241 -2.96 2.81 8.24
C VAL A 241 -3.96 1.68 8.08
N THR A 242 -5.16 1.82 8.61
CA THR A 242 -6.16 0.75 8.58
C THR A 242 -7.50 1.27 8.09
N GLY A 243 -8.14 0.45 7.25
CA GLY A 243 -9.48 0.63 6.76
C GLY A 243 -10.33 -0.61 6.97
N ALA A 244 -11.63 -0.40 7.18
CA ALA A 244 -12.63 -1.46 7.15
C ALA A 244 -13.92 -0.96 6.51
N ALA A 245 -14.68 -1.86 5.89
CA ALA A 245 -15.98 -1.53 5.31
C ALA A 245 -16.91 -2.74 5.34
N VAL A 246 -18.20 -2.48 5.59
CA VAL A 246 -19.28 -3.47 5.61
C VAL A 246 -20.58 -2.78 5.20
N GLY A 247 -21.41 -3.45 4.40
CA GLY A 247 -22.62 -2.83 3.86
C GLY A 247 -22.32 -1.55 3.09
N VAL A 248 -22.85 -0.43 3.56
CA VAL A 248 -22.66 0.92 2.98
C VAL A 248 -21.78 1.84 3.85
N SER A 249 -21.20 1.30 4.92
CA SER A 249 -20.43 2.07 5.90
C SER A 249 -18.98 1.60 5.95
N GLY A 250 -18.08 2.49 6.36
CA GLY A 250 -16.66 2.19 6.48
C GLY A 250 -15.96 3.08 7.48
N GLN A 251 -14.76 2.66 7.87
CA GLN A 251 -13.94 3.36 8.84
C GLN A 251 -12.48 3.39 8.40
N ALA A 252 -11.77 4.45 8.82
CA ALA A 252 -10.33 4.57 8.62
C ALA A 252 -9.66 5.29 9.80
N PHE A 253 -8.45 4.88 10.12
CA PHE A 253 -7.58 5.58 11.07
C PHE A 253 -6.10 5.26 10.86
N THR A 254 -5.23 6.07 11.44
CA THR A 254 -3.76 5.90 11.35
C THR A 254 -3.16 5.67 12.73
N ILE A 255 -2.27 4.69 12.81
CA ILE A 255 -1.53 4.32 14.01
C ILE A 255 -0.07 4.71 13.82
N LEU A 256 0.39 5.62 14.69
CA LEU A 256 1.79 5.96 14.88
C LEU A 256 2.29 5.21 16.13
N PRO A 257 3.18 4.20 15.98
CA PRO A 257 3.63 3.38 17.09
C PRO A 257 4.11 4.19 18.30
N HIS A 258 3.63 3.78 19.47
CA HIS A 258 3.90 4.40 20.78
C HIS A 258 3.55 5.91 20.89
N LYS A 259 2.86 6.48 19.90
CA LYS A 259 2.46 7.91 19.88
C LYS A 259 0.96 8.09 19.86
N SER A 260 0.26 7.40 18.97
CA SER A 260 -1.21 7.41 18.90
C SER A 260 -1.82 6.22 19.63
N ALA A 261 -3.16 6.19 19.71
CA ALA A 261 -3.88 4.96 19.97
C ALA A 261 -3.47 3.88 18.96
N CYS A 262 -3.19 2.67 19.43
CA CYS A 262 -3.06 1.48 18.57
C CYS A 262 -4.41 0.79 18.41
N TYR A 263 -4.47 -0.28 17.61
CA TYR A 263 -5.73 -1.00 17.37
C TYR A 263 -6.33 -1.50 18.68
N SER A 264 -5.53 -2.11 19.55
CA SER A 264 -5.94 -2.59 20.88
C SER A 264 -6.29 -1.47 21.88
N CYS A 265 -5.85 -0.22 21.65
CA CYS A 265 -6.33 0.90 22.47
C CYS A 265 -7.78 1.26 22.11
N MET A 266 -8.11 1.19 20.81
CA MET A 266 -9.44 1.58 20.29
C MET A 266 -10.44 0.45 20.46
N PHE A 267 -9.97 -0.78 20.30
CA PHE A 267 -10.77 -2.00 20.32
C PHE A 267 -10.02 -3.07 21.11
N PRO A 268 -10.16 -3.13 22.44
CA PRO A 268 -9.35 -4.01 23.28
C PRO A 268 -9.70 -5.50 23.12
N GLU A 269 -10.98 -5.84 22.96
CA GLU A 269 -11.48 -7.22 22.94
C GLU A 269 -12.58 -7.39 21.89
N LEU A 270 -12.24 -7.30 20.60
CA LEU A 270 -13.19 -7.67 19.55
C LEU A 270 -13.16 -9.18 19.33
N ASP A 271 -14.34 -9.78 19.41
CA ASP A 271 -14.55 -11.17 19.06
C ASP A 271 -14.86 -11.29 17.56
N GLU A 272 -14.04 -12.06 16.83
CA GLU A 272 -14.20 -12.28 15.39
C GLU A 272 -15.55 -12.95 15.06
N ASP A 273 -16.03 -13.86 15.92
CA ASP A 273 -17.29 -14.58 15.69
C ASP A 273 -18.52 -13.68 15.85
N SER A 274 -18.35 -12.55 16.55
CA SER A 274 -19.42 -11.56 16.78
C SER A 274 -19.51 -10.51 15.67
N MET A 275 -18.54 -10.43 14.77
CA MET A 275 -18.44 -9.35 13.79
C MET A 275 -19.17 -9.65 12.48
N PRO A 276 -19.94 -8.69 11.94
CA PRO A 276 -20.57 -8.85 10.63
C PRO A 276 -19.49 -8.91 9.54
N THR A 277 -19.53 -9.96 8.72
CA THR A 277 -18.60 -10.12 7.59
C THR A 277 -19.23 -9.66 6.28
N CYS A 278 -18.40 -9.29 5.31
CA CYS A 278 -18.86 -8.92 3.97
C CYS A 278 -19.67 -10.04 3.27
N SER A 279 -19.45 -11.30 3.62
CA SER A 279 -20.19 -12.44 3.06
C SER A 279 -21.59 -12.59 3.65
N ILE A 280 -21.83 -12.02 4.84
CA ILE A 280 -23.13 -12.04 5.54
C ILE A 280 -23.92 -10.78 5.18
N GLU A 281 -23.34 -9.59 5.38
CA GLU A 281 -24.03 -8.31 5.21
C GLU A 281 -23.95 -7.75 3.77
N GLY A 282 -23.04 -8.27 2.95
CA GLY A 282 -22.68 -7.65 1.68
C GLY A 282 -21.81 -6.41 1.86
N VAL A 283 -21.37 -5.82 0.75
CA VAL A 283 -20.58 -4.58 0.76
C VAL A 283 -20.72 -3.80 -0.55
N HIS A 284 -20.88 -2.49 -0.44
CA HIS A 284 -21.03 -1.59 -1.58
C HIS A 284 -19.64 -1.27 -2.19
N PRO A 285 -19.41 -1.47 -3.50
CA PRO A 285 -18.08 -1.24 -4.11
C PRO A 285 -17.51 0.18 -3.92
N SER A 286 -18.39 1.19 -3.89
CA SER A 286 -17.95 2.58 -3.69
C SER A 286 -17.37 2.86 -2.30
N ILE A 287 -17.87 2.23 -1.22
CA ILE A 287 -17.33 2.49 0.12
C ILE A 287 -15.88 2.01 0.20
N LEU A 288 -15.57 0.89 -0.45
CA LEU A 288 -14.21 0.34 -0.53
C LEU A 288 -13.26 1.30 -1.26
N SER A 289 -13.74 1.95 -2.32
CA SER A 289 -12.93 2.95 -3.05
C SER A 289 -12.71 4.24 -2.28
N ILE A 290 -13.70 4.66 -1.47
CA ILE A 290 -13.62 5.86 -0.63
C ILE A 290 -12.64 5.61 0.51
N ILE A 291 -12.83 4.53 1.28
CA ILE A 291 -11.95 4.16 2.39
C ILE A 291 -10.54 3.89 1.88
N GLY A 292 -10.36 3.07 0.84
CA GLY A 292 -9.03 2.80 0.27
C GLY A 292 -8.35 4.05 -0.29
N GLY A 293 -9.11 5.03 -0.81
CA GLY A 293 -8.55 6.32 -1.21
C GLY A 293 -8.03 7.15 -0.02
N ILE A 294 -8.75 7.12 1.10
CA ILE A 294 -8.37 7.79 2.35
C ILE A 294 -7.13 7.12 2.95
N GLU A 295 -7.07 5.79 2.96
CA GLU A 295 -5.91 5.05 3.45
C GLU A 295 -4.64 5.41 2.67
N VAL A 296 -4.74 5.48 1.33
CA VAL A 296 -3.63 5.93 0.47
C VAL A 296 -3.20 7.36 0.80
N ALA A 297 -4.15 8.27 1.01
CA ALA A 297 -3.84 9.65 1.36
C ALA A 297 -3.08 9.78 2.70
N GLU A 298 -3.46 8.98 3.70
CA GLU A 298 -2.76 8.95 5.00
C GLU A 298 -1.37 8.31 4.89
N ALA A 299 -1.24 7.20 4.15
CA ALA A 299 0.06 6.56 3.92
C ALA A 299 1.03 7.49 3.17
N VAL A 300 0.54 8.24 2.18
CA VAL A 300 1.33 9.24 1.45
C VAL A 300 1.78 10.36 2.39
N LYS A 301 0.94 10.85 3.31
CA LYS A 301 1.38 11.85 4.30
C LYS A 301 2.55 11.32 5.14
N ILE A 302 2.46 10.07 5.60
CA ILE A 302 3.55 9.41 6.36
C ILE A 302 4.85 9.41 5.55
N ILE A 303 4.81 8.93 4.30
CA ILE A 303 5.99 8.85 3.41
C ILE A 303 6.60 10.23 3.16
N LEU A 304 5.76 11.26 3.03
CA LEU A 304 6.21 12.63 2.81
C LEU A 304 6.79 13.29 4.08
N GLY A 305 6.67 12.64 5.24
CA GLY A 305 7.09 13.16 6.54
C GLY A 305 6.10 14.18 7.14
N LYS A 306 4.84 14.10 6.74
CA LYS A 306 3.74 14.94 7.25
C LYS A 306 2.98 14.20 8.35
N SER A 307 2.36 14.96 9.25
CA SER A 307 1.47 14.38 10.26
C SER A 307 0.19 13.83 9.60
N PRO A 308 -0.18 12.56 9.84
CA PRO A 308 -1.43 11.98 9.35
C PRO A 308 -2.63 12.64 10.03
N SER A 309 -3.71 12.85 9.27
CA SER A 309 -4.92 13.53 9.75
C SER A 309 -5.78 12.66 10.66
N LEU A 310 -5.64 11.34 10.57
CA LEU A 310 -6.38 10.34 11.33
C LEU A 310 -5.52 9.68 12.41
N SER A 311 -4.43 10.33 12.83
CA SER A 311 -3.55 9.81 13.90
C SER A 311 -4.14 9.97 15.31
N ASP A 312 -5.17 10.80 15.47
CA ASP A 312 -5.87 11.06 16.74
C ASP A 312 -7.38 10.85 16.65
N LYS A 313 -7.86 10.24 15.55
CA LYS A 313 -9.29 10.10 15.24
C LYS A 313 -9.58 8.83 14.46
N ILE A 314 -10.77 8.28 14.68
CA ILE A 314 -11.43 7.35 13.77
C ILE A 314 -12.37 8.14 12.88
N LEU A 315 -12.20 8.02 11.57
CA LEU A 315 -13.17 8.49 10.59
C LEU A 315 -14.18 7.38 10.33
N HIS A 316 -15.46 7.69 10.48
CA HIS A 316 -16.58 6.88 10.04
C HIS A 316 -17.21 7.52 8.80
N VAL A 317 -17.46 6.72 7.77
CA VAL A 317 -18.12 7.12 6.53
C VAL A 317 -19.37 6.28 6.35
N ASP A 318 -20.51 6.93 6.12
CA ASP A 318 -21.78 6.27 5.80
C ASP A 318 -22.29 6.74 4.44
N LEU A 319 -22.50 5.83 3.49
CA LEU A 319 -22.98 6.20 2.15
C LEU A 319 -24.49 6.35 2.04
N GLU A 320 -25.26 5.82 2.99
CA GLU A 320 -26.72 5.97 2.95
C GLU A 320 -27.12 7.43 3.16
N ASN A 321 -26.51 8.09 4.15
CA ASN A 321 -26.75 9.50 4.46
C ASN A 321 -25.67 10.44 3.92
N LEU A 322 -24.58 9.89 3.37
CA LEU A 322 -23.37 10.60 2.96
C LEU A 322 -22.71 11.38 4.12
N ASP A 323 -22.59 10.72 5.26
CA ASP A 323 -22.03 11.29 6.48
C ASP A 323 -20.57 10.93 6.69
N PHE A 324 -19.80 11.92 7.16
CA PHE A 324 -18.39 11.78 7.53
C PHE A 324 -18.22 12.26 8.96
N VAL A 325 -18.11 11.32 9.89
CA VAL A 325 -18.04 11.59 11.33
C VAL A 325 -16.65 11.23 11.84
N MET A 326 -16.03 12.14 12.59
CA MET A 326 -14.73 11.90 13.21
C MET A 326 -14.86 11.81 14.73
N THR A 327 -14.38 10.72 15.29
CA THR A 327 -14.34 10.49 16.74
C THR A 327 -12.90 10.52 17.21
N LYS A 328 -12.57 11.38 18.18
CA LYS A 328 -11.21 11.46 18.73
C LYS A 328 -10.85 10.20 19.51
N THR A 329 -9.59 9.79 19.40
CA THR A 329 -9.02 8.64 20.11
C THR A 329 -7.69 9.03 20.75
N PHE A 330 -7.35 8.35 21.83
CA PHE A 330 -6.13 8.59 22.60
C PHE A 330 -5.46 7.28 22.94
N ARG A 331 -4.13 7.30 23.03
CA ARG A 331 -3.37 6.14 23.50
C ARG A 331 -3.75 5.88 24.96
N ALA A 332 -4.09 4.62 25.27
CA ALA A 332 -4.21 4.14 26.63
C ALA A 332 -2.83 3.78 27.17
N ASP A 333 -2.46 4.28 28.35
CA ASP A 333 -1.17 3.97 28.96
C ASP A 333 -1.11 2.50 29.39
N GLU A 334 -2.23 1.97 29.85
CA GLU A 334 -2.48 0.59 30.28
C GLU A 334 -2.68 -0.41 29.12
N CYS A 335 -2.49 0.00 27.86
CA CYS A 335 -2.61 -0.91 26.72
C CYS A 335 -1.55 -2.03 26.79
N SER A 336 -1.98 -3.29 26.64
CA SER A 336 -1.08 -4.46 26.64
C SER A 336 -0.14 -4.52 25.43
N ILE A 337 -0.45 -3.80 24.34
CA ILE A 337 0.36 -3.84 23.11
C ILE A 337 1.33 -2.66 22.99
N CYS A 338 0.86 -1.43 23.20
CA CYS A 338 1.69 -0.22 23.01
C CYS A 338 1.93 0.57 24.31
N GLY A 339 1.41 0.08 25.43
CA GLY A 339 1.42 0.66 26.76
C GLY A 339 2.29 -0.10 27.76
N ASN A 340 1.95 0.02 29.04
CA ASN A 340 2.56 -0.67 30.17
C ASN A 340 1.66 -1.79 30.74
N GLY A 341 0.55 -2.11 30.06
CA GLY A 341 -0.36 -3.17 30.46
C GLY A 341 0.29 -4.56 30.38
N GLU A 342 -0.23 -5.51 31.15
CA GLU A 342 0.24 -6.90 31.08
C GLU A 342 -0.12 -7.51 29.72
N ILE A 343 0.84 -8.23 29.12
CA ILE A 343 0.62 -8.99 27.89
C ILE A 343 0.02 -10.32 28.30
N ASP A 344 -1.26 -10.54 28.00
CA ASP A 344 -1.83 -11.87 28.07
C ASP A 344 -1.13 -12.77 27.05
N SER A 345 -0.20 -13.59 27.52
CA SER A 345 0.48 -14.57 26.68
C SER A 345 -0.45 -15.74 26.43
N VAL A 346 -1.18 -15.72 25.31
CA VAL A 346 -1.83 -16.93 24.81
C VAL A 346 -0.74 -17.95 24.47
N PRO A 347 -0.81 -19.20 24.96
CA PRO A 347 0.19 -20.23 24.65
C PRO A 347 0.33 -20.41 23.14
N LYS A 348 1.56 -20.35 22.61
CA LYS A 348 1.82 -20.63 21.20
C LYS A 348 1.35 -22.05 20.86
N THR A 349 0.35 -22.17 19.99
CA THR A 349 -0.11 -23.44 19.45
C THR A 349 0.84 -23.94 18.35
N GLU A 350 0.80 -25.24 18.05
CA GLU A 350 1.64 -25.85 17.01
C GLU A 350 1.16 -25.45 15.59
N PHE A 351 -0.13 -25.14 15.43
CA PHE A 351 -0.78 -24.75 14.19
C PHE A 351 -1.74 -23.59 14.39
N ILE A 352 -1.95 -22.85 13.30
CA ILE A 352 -3.01 -21.87 13.13
C ILE A 352 -4.02 -22.49 12.17
N ILE A 353 -5.26 -22.63 12.61
CA ILE A 353 -6.31 -23.22 11.80
C ILE A 353 -7.39 -22.18 11.55
N GLU A 354 -7.74 -22.00 10.27
CA GLU A 354 -8.76 -21.06 9.84
C GLU A 354 -9.77 -21.82 8.98
N GLU A 355 -11.06 -21.77 9.33
CA GLU A 355 -12.11 -22.29 8.45
C GLU A 355 -12.36 -21.30 7.30
N LEU A 356 -12.23 -21.76 6.06
CA LEU A 356 -12.42 -20.96 4.87
C LEU A 356 -13.90 -20.95 4.46
N CYS A 357 -14.45 -19.76 4.23
CA CYS A 357 -15.79 -19.54 3.70
C CYS A 357 -15.87 -19.92 2.20
N GLY A 358 -15.83 -21.23 1.91
CA GLY A 358 -15.96 -21.77 0.56
C GLY A 358 -16.54 -23.18 0.61
N ARG A 359 -17.80 -23.34 0.18
CA ARG A 359 -18.48 -24.65 0.15
C ARG A 359 -18.08 -25.39 -1.12
N ASN A 360 -16.96 -26.12 -1.08
CA ASN A 360 -16.62 -27.06 -2.14
C ASN A 360 -17.63 -28.23 -2.12
N ARG A 361 -18.76 -28.06 -2.80
CA ARG A 361 -19.91 -28.99 -2.80
C ARG A 361 -20.47 -29.28 -1.39
N GLY A 362 -20.47 -28.28 -0.51
CA GLY A 362 -21.01 -28.39 0.85
C GLY A 362 -20.04 -28.95 1.90
N LYS A 363 -18.79 -29.22 1.54
CA LYS A 363 -17.74 -29.68 2.47
C LYS A 363 -17.06 -28.50 3.15
N ARG A 364 -16.73 -28.66 4.45
CA ARG A 364 -15.94 -27.70 5.22
C ARG A 364 -14.51 -27.67 4.71
N THR A 365 -13.89 -26.50 4.78
CA THR A 365 -12.53 -26.28 4.28
C THR A 365 -11.72 -25.59 5.35
N PHE A 366 -10.55 -26.15 5.68
CA PHE A 366 -9.65 -25.61 6.70
C PHE A 366 -8.31 -25.25 6.07
N SER A 367 -7.82 -24.05 6.36
CA SER A 367 -6.44 -23.65 6.13
C SER A 367 -5.64 -23.94 7.39
N ILE A 368 -4.55 -24.69 7.28
CA ILE A 368 -3.63 -24.99 8.37
C ILE A 368 -2.29 -24.37 8.04
N THR A 369 -1.81 -23.49 8.93
CA THR A 369 -0.49 -22.87 8.83
C THR A 369 0.35 -23.27 10.04
N PRO A 370 1.47 -23.98 9.85
CA PRO A 370 2.36 -24.30 10.95
C PRO A 370 3.00 -23.04 11.52
N THR A 371 3.21 -23.02 12.83
CA THR A 371 3.80 -21.88 13.54
C THR A 371 5.33 -21.88 13.51
N GLN A 372 5.91 -22.98 13.04
CA GLN A 372 7.35 -23.13 12.80
C GLN A 372 7.63 -23.12 11.29
N LYS A 373 8.73 -22.46 10.90
CA LYS A 373 9.18 -22.43 9.50
C LYS A 373 9.82 -23.76 9.13
N PHE A 374 9.32 -24.38 8.07
CA PHE A 374 9.97 -25.52 7.42
C PHE A 374 9.54 -25.66 5.96
N GLU A 375 10.32 -26.39 5.16
CA GLU A 375 9.92 -26.76 3.81
C GLU A 375 9.46 -28.22 3.74
N ILE A 376 8.48 -28.50 2.88
CA ILE A 376 8.00 -29.84 2.57
C ILE A 376 8.70 -30.33 1.30
N ASP A 377 9.28 -31.53 1.38
CA ASP A 377 9.73 -32.28 0.22
C ASP A 377 8.51 -32.80 -0.57
N VAL A 378 8.19 -32.08 -1.64
CA VAL A 378 7.02 -32.32 -2.50
C VAL A 378 7.03 -33.75 -3.07
N VAL A 379 8.19 -34.35 -3.34
CA VAL A 379 8.28 -35.71 -3.88
C VAL A 379 7.94 -36.74 -2.80
N LYS A 380 8.44 -36.55 -1.58
CA LYS A 380 8.19 -37.49 -0.48
C LYS A 380 6.75 -37.46 -0.01
N ILE A 381 6.15 -36.27 0.07
CA ILE A 381 4.73 -36.17 0.46
C ILE A 381 3.81 -36.80 -0.59
N THR A 382 4.14 -36.68 -1.89
CA THR A 382 3.43 -37.39 -2.99
C THR A 382 3.48 -38.90 -2.80
N ASN A 383 4.63 -39.47 -2.39
CA ASN A 383 4.75 -40.91 -2.16
C ASN A 383 3.93 -41.36 -0.94
N LEU A 384 4.00 -40.61 0.17
CA LEU A 384 3.18 -40.89 1.36
C LEU A 384 1.68 -40.78 1.06
N ALA A 385 1.29 -39.81 0.23
CA ALA A 385 -0.09 -39.62 -0.20
C ALA A 385 -0.63 -40.85 -0.94
N LYS A 386 0.17 -41.45 -1.82
CA LYS A 386 -0.19 -42.69 -2.53
C LYS A 386 -0.39 -43.87 -1.57
N ASP A 387 0.47 -44.00 -0.56
CA ASP A 387 0.33 -45.04 0.48
C ASP A 387 -0.97 -44.85 1.29
N LEU A 388 -1.43 -43.62 1.43
CA LEU A 388 -2.68 -43.24 2.08
C LEU A 388 -3.89 -43.20 1.13
N GLN A 389 -3.75 -43.75 -0.08
CA GLN A 389 -4.80 -43.85 -1.11
C GLN A 389 -5.29 -42.51 -1.67
N PHE A 390 -4.48 -41.45 -1.56
CA PHE A 390 -4.74 -40.20 -2.27
C PHE A 390 -4.27 -40.29 -3.72
N ASN A 391 -5.12 -39.82 -4.63
CA ASN A 391 -4.76 -39.55 -6.02
C ASN A 391 -4.12 -38.17 -6.11
N VAL A 392 -2.94 -38.07 -6.71
CA VAL A 392 -2.23 -36.80 -6.87
C VAL A 392 -2.80 -36.11 -8.11
N GLU A 393 -3.46 -34.97 -7.92
CA GLU A 393 -4.10 -34.19 -8.99
C GLU A 393 -3.09 -33.25 -9.67
N ASN A 394 -2.19 -32.66 -8.89
CA ASN A 394 -1.18 -31.73 -9.38
C ASN A 394 0.07 -31.76 -8.50
N GLN A 395 1.26 -31.74 -9.11
CA GLN A 395 2.54 -31.61 -8.43
C GLN A 395 3.38 -30.55 -9.14
N GLY A 396 3.73 -29.48 -8.44
CA GLY A 396 4.62 -28.42 -8.92
C GLY A 396 5.74 -28.10 -7.94
N ASP A 397 6.60 -27.15 -8.29
CA ASP A 397 7.77 -26.81 -7.47
C ASP A 397 7.40 -26.12 -6.13
N LEU A 398 6.22 -25.50 -6.05
CA LEU A 398 5.76 -24.74 -4.89
C LEU A 398 4.69 -25.46 -4.06
N GLY A 399 4.26 -26.66 -4.46
CA GLY A 399 3.20 -27.37 -3.76
C GLY A 399 2.65 -28.61 -4.49
N VAL A 400 1.72 -29.28 -3.83
CA VAL A 400 1.07 -30.50 -4.32
C VAL A 400 -0.40 -30.53 -3.90
N SER A 401 -1.26 -30.89 -4.84
CA SER A 401 -2.68 -31.12 -4.61
C SER A 401 -3.01 -32.60 -4.79
N MET A 402 -3.70 -33.16 -3.81
CA MET A 402 -4.02 -34.57 -3.73
C MET A 402 -5.44 -34.77 -3.20
N ARG A 403 -6.11 -35.84 -3.62
CA ARG A 403 -7.53 -36.06 -3.36
C ARG A 403 -7.90 -37.53 -3.17
N THR A 404 -8.82 -37.81 -2.26
CA THR A 404 -9.65 -39.03 -2.23
C THR A 404 -11.08 -38.71 -2.67
N ASN A 405 -11.99 -39.68 -2.69
CA ASN A 405 -13.40 -39.40 -2.98
C ASN A 405 -13.99 -38.34 -2.03
N ASP A 406 -13.50 -38.30 -0.79
CA ASP A 406 -14.08 -37.50 0.26
C ASP A 406 -13.26 -36.28 0.68
N LEU A 407 -11.94 -36.33 0.52
CA LEU A 407 -11.01 -35.32 1.03
C LEU A 407 -10.15 -34.75 -0.10
N SER A 408 -9.85 -33.46 -0.04
CA SER A 408 -8.81 -32.83 -0.87
C SER A 408 -7.81 -32.13 0.01
N VAL A 409 -6.52 -32.26 -0.28
CA VAL A 409 -5.44 -31.61 0.44
C VAL A 409 -4.53 -30.92 -0.57
N SER A 410 -4.27 -29.63 -0.37
CA SER A 410 -3.29 -28.86 -1.13
C SER A 410 -2.21 -28.36 -0.19
N PHE A 411 -1.01 -28.91 -0.28
CA PHE A 411 0.15 -28.44 0.48
C PHE A 411 0.94 -27.41 -0.31
N MET A 412 1.34 -26.36 0.39
CA MET A 412 2.34 -25.40 -0.07
C MET A 412 3.71 -25.84 0.42
N LYS A 413 4.75 -25.51 -0.34
CA LYS A 413 6.14 -25.87 -0.02
C LYS A 413 6.58 -25.41 1.37
N ARG A 414 6.03 -24.29 1.88
CA ARG A 414 6.34 -23.75 3.21
C ARG A 414 5.49 -24.31 4.35
N GLY A 415 4.87 -25.47 4.16
CA GLY A 415 4.15 -26.16 5.22
C GLY A 415 2.67 -25.84 5.34
N SER A 416 2.19 -24.70 4.83
CA SER A 416 0.75 -24.40 4.84
C SER A 416 -0.04 -25.42 4.01
N ALA A 417 -1.25 -25.73 4.43
CA ALA A 417 -2.14 -26.65 3.71
C ALA A 417 -3.58 -26.15 3.69
N VAL A 418 -4.27 -26.41 2.58
CA VAL A 418 -5.74 -26.27 2.50
C VAL A 418 -6.34 -27.67 2.45
N ILE A 419 -7.25 -27.97 3.38
CA ILE A 419 -7.86 -29.28 3.57
C ILE A 419 -9.37 -29.16 3.43
N VAL A 420 -9.93 -29.82 2.42
CA VAL A 420 -11.37 -29.84 2.12
C VAL A 420 -11.96 -31.19 2.49
N GLY A 421 -13.10 -31.19 3.20
CA GLY A 421 -13.81 -32.41 3.60
C GLY A 421 -13.66 -32.92 5.05
N PRO A 422 -12.75 -32.41 5.91
CA PRO A 422 -12.75 -32.77 7.33
C PRO A 422 -14.07 -32.44 8.02
N LYS A 423 -14.40 -33.20 9.06
CA LYS A 423 -15.61 -33.00 9.85
C LYS A 423 -15.54 -31.72 10.69
N ASP A 424 -14.36 -31.46 11.24
CA ASP A 424 -14.05 -30.38 12.17
C ASP A 424 -12.55 -30.05 12.13
N GLU A 425 -12.16 -29.08 12.95
CA GLU A 425 -10.79 -28.62 13.09
C GLU A 425 -9.84 -29.73 13.57
N GLU A 426 -10.26 -30.56 14.54
CA GLU A 426 -9.43 -31.66 15.07
C GLU A 426 -9.12 -32.70 14.00
N ASP A 427 -10.12 -33.05 13.18
CA ASP A 427 -9.98 -33.98 12.05
C ASP A 427 -9.03 -33.40 10.97
N ALA A 428 -9.12 -32.09 10.71
CA ALA A 428 -8.22 -31.41 9.78
C ALA A 428 -6.76 -31.44 10.28
N VAL A 429 -6.52 -31.13 11.57
CA VAL A 429 -5.19 -31.16 12.19
C VAL A 429 -4.62 -32.57 12.23
N SER A 430 -5.44 -33.56 12.56
CA SER A 430 -5.04 -34.97 12.57
C SER A 430 -4.59 -35.43 11.19
N LEU A 431 -5.35 -35.07 10.14
CA LEU A 431 -5.00 -35.37 8.76
C LEU A 431 -3.71 -34.67 8.32
N TYR A 432 -3.57 -33.39 8.65
CA TYR A 432 -2.34 -32.64 8.39
C TYR A 432 -1.13 -33.31 9.04
N LYS A 433 -1.21 -33.59 10.36
CA LYS A 433 -0.15 -34.26 11.10
C LYS A 433 0.17 -35.61 10.46
N LYS A 434 -0.81 -36.41 10.09
CA LYS A 434 -0.57 -37.70 9.45
C LYS A 434 0.23 -37.60 8.15
N LEU A 435 0.06 -36.51 7.40
CA LEU A 435 0.73 -36.25 6.12
C LEU A 435 2.10 -35.58 6.28
N VAL A 436 2.35 -34.85 7.38
CA VAL A 436 3.58 -34.04 7.59
C VAL A 436 4.48 -34.55 8.74
N SER A 437 3.97 -35.36 9.68
CA SER A 437 4.64 -35.75 10.93
C SER A 437 5.84 -36.70 10.80
N LYS A 438 6.13 -37.23 9.60
CA LYS A 438 7.36 -37.99 9.39
C LYS A 438 8.51 -37.00 9.16
N LYS A 439 9.46 -36.96 10.10
CA LYS A 439 10.72 -36.17 10.02
C LYS A 439 11.47 -36.29 8.67
N GLU A 440 11.18 -37.33 7.89
CA GLU A 440 11.76 -37.59 6.57
C GLU A 440 11.24 -36.65 5.47
N ILE A 441 10.09 -36.00 5.65
CA ILE A 441 9.40 -35.16 4.64
C ILE A 441 9.77 -33.68 4.80
N ILE A 442 10.33 -33.30 5.95
CA ILE A 442 10.70 -31.92 6.27
C ILE A 442 12.14 -31.66 5.82
N THR A 443 12.33 -30.63 5.00
CA THR A 443 13.66 -30.07 4.66
C THR A 443 13.87 -28.78 5.44
N ASN A 444 15.04 -28.66 6.09
CA ASN A 444 15.44 -27.46 6.85
C ASN A 444 15.73 -26.28 5.94
#